data_AF-A0A4Y2ENQ1-F1
#
_entry.id   AF-A0A4Y2ENQ1-F1
#
_cell.length_a   1.000
_cell.length_b   1.000
_cell.length_c   1.000
_cell.angle_alpha   90.00
_cell.angle_beta   90.00
_cell.angle_gamma   90.00
#
_symmetry.space_group_name_H-M   'P 1'
#
loop_
_entity.id
_entity.type
_entity.pdbx_description
1 polymer ?
#
loop_
_entity_poly.entity_id
_entity_poly.type
_entity_poly.pdbx_seq_one_letter_code
_entity_poly.pdbx_strand_id
1 'polypeptide(L)'
;MTGPESFSGPIGTQLSKCEKLPVVNFESNECEIPEIERKMLSKDQQYLLDISYAIKSGRSPEDLSIHELGPLSLQDGLQRRT
;
A
#
# COMPACT_ATOMS: atom_id res chain seq x y z
N MET A 1 25.67 2.38 -7.85
CA MET A 1 24.20 2.31 -7.85
C MET A 1 23.83 0.95 -8.39
N THR A 2 23.24 0.08 -7.57
CA THR A 2 22.83 -1.26 -8.00
C THR A 2 21.33 -1.19 -8.30
N GLY A 3 20.98 -1.24 -9.58
CA GLY A 3 19.61 -1.18 -10.05
C GLY A 3 18.86 -2.50 -9.83
N PRO A 4 17.59 -2.58 -10.23
CA PRO A 4 16.76 -3.79 -10.10
C PRO A 4 17.40 -5.07 -10.69
N GLU A 5 18.33 -4.93 -11.64
CA GLU A 5 19.08 -6.04 -12.22
C GLU A 5 20.05 -6.74 -11.26
N SER A 6 20.36 -6.15 -10.11
CA SER A 6 21.21 -6.80 -9.11
C SER A 6 20.50 -7.87 -8.28
N PHE A 7 19.19 -8.05 -8.47
CA PHE A 7 18.43 -9.05 -7.74
C PHE A 7 18.60 -10.42 -8.40
N SER A 8 19.25 -11.35 -7.71
CA SER A 8 19.54 -12.71 -8.21
C SER A 8 18.49 -13.75 -7.85
N GLY A 9 17.49 -13.39 -7.04
CA GLY A 9 16.40 -14.29 -6.66
C GLY A 9 15.39 -14.55 -7.79
N PRO A 10 14.46 -15.51 -7.63
CA PRO A 10 13.46 -15.87 -8.64
C PRO A 10 12.59 -14.71 -9.13
N ILE A 11 12.41 -13.68 -8.30
CA ILE A 11 11.71 -12.43 -8.66
C ILE A 11 12.59 -11.58 -9.57
N GLY A 12 13.87 -11.44 -9.23
CA GLY A 12 14.83 -10.63 -10.00
C GLY A 12 15.10 -11.20 -11.38
N THR A 13 15.19 -12.52 -11.51
CA THR A 13 15.33 -13.19 -12.81
C THR A 13 14.10 -13.00 -13.73
N GLN A 14 12.94 -12.66 -13.16
CA GLN A 14 11.72 -12.36 -13.92
C GLN A 14 11.61 -10.86 -14.31
N LEU A 15 12.34 -9.96 -13.66
CA LEU A 15 12.27 -8.52 -13.96
C LEU A 15 12.63 -8.17 -15.41
N SER A 16 13.63 -8.85 -15.98
CA SER A 16 14.03 -8.70 -17.39
C SER A 16 12.93 -9.10 -18.38
N LYS A 17 11.97 -9.92 -17.96
CA LYS A 17 10.78 -10.26 -18.75
C LYS A 17 9.74 -9.15 -18.62
N CYS A 18 9.55 -8.58 -17.43
CA CYS A 18 8.60 -7.50 -17.17
C CYS A 18 8.89 -6.24 -17.98
N GLU A 19 10.17 -5.88 -18.18
CA GLU A 19 10.56 -4.72 -19.00
C GLU A 19 10.07 -4.82 -20.46
N LYS A 20 9.94 -6.05 -20.98
CA LYS A 20 9.50 -6.33 -22.35
C LYS A 20 7.99 -6.52 -22.48
N LEU A 21 7.26 -6.57 -21.37
CA LEU A 21 5.82 -6.73 -21.41
C LEU A 21 5.17 -5.41 -21.87
N PRO A 22 4.08 -5.49 -22.67
CA PRO A 22 3.34 -4.30 -23.02
C PRO A 22 2.78 -3.63 -21.76
N VAL A 23 2.73 -2.30 -21.76
CA VAL A 23 2.00 -1.57 -20.73
C VAL A 23 0.54 -1.95 -20.85
N VAL A 24 0.03 -2.67 -19.86
CA VAL A 24 -1.39 -3.02 -19.78
C VAL A 24 -2.12 -1.87 -19.10
N ASN A 25 -3.27 -1.48 -19.66
CA ASN A 25 -4.14 -0.52 -19.01
C ASN A 25 -4.73 -1.18 -17.76
N PHE A 26 -4.50 -0.58 -16.60
CA PHE A 26 -5.17 -1.01 -15.37
C PHE A 26 -6.60 -0.46 -15.37
N GLU A 27 -7.57 -1.35 -15.22
CA GLU A 27 -8.93 -0.93 -14.90
C GLU A 27 -8.92 -0.35 -13.49
N SER A 28 -9.52 0.84 -13.33
CA SER A 28 -9.72 1.39 -11.99
C SER A 28 -10.74 0.52 -11.28
N ASN A 29 -10.39 0.02 -10.10
CA ASN A 29 -11.38 -0.61 -9.25
C ASN A 29 -12.32 0.48 -8.69
N GLU A 30 -13.53 0.55 -9.22
CA GLU A 30 -14.58 1.37 -8.62
C GLU A 30 -14.92 0.78 -7.24
N CYS A 31 -14.50 1.49 -6.19
CA CYS A 31 -14.81 1.11 -4.81
C CYS A 31 -15.38 2.33 -4.09
N GLU A 32 -16.53 2.16 -3.46
CA GLU A 32 -17.15 3.20 -2.66
C GLU A 32 -16.58 3.18 -1.25
N ILE A 33 -16.28 4.37 -0.72
CA ILE A 33 -15.93 4.52 0.70
C ILE A 33 -17.22 4.32 1.49
N PRO A 34 -17.28 3.36 2.43
CA PRO A 34 -18.49 3.09 3.18
C PRO A 34 -18.83 4.27 4.10
N GLU A 35 -20.13 4.57 4.22
CA GLU A 35 -20.64 5.59 5.12
C GLU A 35 -20.71 5.04 6.55
N ILE A 36 -19.60 5.16 7.28
CA ILE A 36 -19.46 4.67 8.65
C ILE A 36 -19.30 5.84 9.61
N GLU A 37 -20.01 5.80 10.74
CA GLU A 37 -19.85 6.80 11.79
C GLU A 37 -18.44 6.73 12.39
N ARG A 38 -17.63 7.79 12.25
CA ARG A 38 -16.22 7.83 12.70
C ARG A 38 -16.01 7.43 14.17
N LYS A 39 -16.98 7.74 15.05
CA LYS A 39 -16.93 7.39 16.48
C LYS A 39 -16.94 5.87 16.74
N MET A 40 -17.34 5.07 15.76
CA MET A 40 -17.34 3.60 15.84
C MET A 40 -16.00 2.99 15.44
N LEU A 41 -15.06 3.79 14.93
CA LEU A 41 -13.78 3.35 14.39
C LEU A 41 -12.65 3.53 15.41
N SER A 42 -11.71 2.59 15.43
CA SER A 42 -10.43 2.76 16.13
C SER A 42 -9.61 3.91 15.50
N LYS A 43 -8.56 4.36 16.18
CA LYS A 43 -7.66 5.40 15.63
C LYS A 43 -7.08 5.00 14.26
N ASP A 44 -6.62 3.76 14.14
CA ASP A 44 -6.04 3.26 12.89
C ASP A 44 -7.09 3.17 11.77
N GLN A 45 -8.32 2.77 12.11
CA GLN A 45 -9.41 2.71 11.13
C GLN A 45 -9.85 4.11 10.68
N GLN A 46 -9.85 5.10 11.58
CA GLN A 46 -10.11 6.50 11.22
C GLN A 46 -9.01 7.02 10.27
N TYR A 47 -7.74 6.69 10.56
CA TYR A 47 -6.63 7.05 9.68
C TYR A 47 -6.78 6.48 8.27
N LEU A 48 -7.13 5.19 8.15
CA LEU A 48 -7.40 4.54 6.87
C LEU A 48 -8.60 5.17 6.12
N LEU A 49 -9.63 5.58 6.86
CA LEU A 49 -10.79 6.28 6.28
C LEU A 49 -10.38 7.66 5.73
N ASP A 50 -9.58 8.43 6.47
CA ASP A 50 -9.11 9.74 6.03
C ASP A 50 -8.19 9.63 4.80
N ILE A 51 -7.31 8.61 4.74
CA ILE A 51 -6.52 8.29 3.52
C ILE A 51 -7.46 8.00 2.33
N SER A 52 -8.51 7.21 2.55
CA SER A 52 -9.44 6.86 1.48
C SER A 52 -10.13 8.11 0.91
N TYR A 53 -10.54 9.05 1.77
CA TYR A 53 -11.12 10.32 1.34
C TYR A 53 -10.10 11.24 0.65
N ALA A 54 -8.86 11.29 1.11
CA ALA A 54 -7.78 12.01 0.47
C ALA A 54 -7.56 11.53 -0.98
N ILE A 55 -7.45 10.20 -1.16
CA ILE A 55 -7.34 9.57 -2.49
C ILE A 55 -8.55 9.90 -3.36
N LYS A 56 -9.77 9.70 -2.84
CA LYS A 56 -11.02 9.98 -3.58
C LYS A 56 -11.14 11.44 -4.00
N SER A 57 -10.68 12.37 -3.17
CA SER A 57 -10.72 13.81 -3.46
C SER A 57 -9.53 14.30 -4.30
N GLY A 58 -8.50 13.45 -4.50
CA GLY A 58 -7.26 13.82 -5.17
C GLY A 58 -6.42 14.84 -4.39
N ARG A 59 -6.70 15.04 -3.09
CA ARG A 59 -5.98 15.99 -2.23
C ARG A 59 -5.23 15.23 -1.16
N SER A 60 -4.01 15.66 -0.83
CA SER A 60 -3.20 15.08 0.24
C SER A 60 -2.92 16.13 1.32
N PRO A 61 -3.76 16.22 2.35
CA PRO A 61 -3.51 17.07 3.51
C PRO A 61 -2.19 16.70 4.22
N GLU A 62 -1.40 17.70 4.61
CA GLU A 62 -0.11 17.49 5.26
C GLU A 62 -0.24 16.80 6.63
N ASP A 63 -1.34 17.01 7.35
CA ASP A 63 -1.63 16.39 8.64
C ASP A 63 -1.78 14.86 8.56
N LEU A 64 -2.21 14.32 7.40
CA LEU A 64 -2.24 12.87 7.17
C LEU A 64 -0.84 12.24 7.08
N SER A 65 0.19 13.04 6.82
CA SER A 65 1.58 12.57 6.79
C SER A 65 2.22 12.48 8.17
N ILE A 66 1.60 13.09 9.19
CA ILE A 66 2.12 13.22 10.56
C ILE A 66 1.28 12.34 11.51
N HIS A 67 1.07 11.08 11.16
CA HIS A 67 0.38 10.14 12.05
C HIS A 67 1.39 9.19 12.70
N GLU A 68 1.42 9.15 14.04
CA GLU A 68 2.07 8.06 14.77
C GLU A 68 1.28 6.79 14.52
N LEU A 69 1.68 6.04 13.50
CA LEU A 69 1.21 4.67 13.33
C LEU A 69 1.60 3.90 14.58
N GLY A 70 0.62 3.33 15.28
CA GLY A 70 0.89 2.33 16.29
C GLY A 70 1.73 1.20 15.69
N PRO A 71 2.44 0.40 16.50
CA PRO A 71 3.17 -0.75 15.99
C PRO A 71 2.20 -1.59 15.15
N LEU A 72 2.43 -1.61 13.83
CA LEU A 72 1.74 -2.50 12.92
C LEU A 72 2.20 -3.91 13.31
N SER A 73 1.48 -4.54 14.24
CA SER A 73 1.61 -5.97 14.50
C SER A 73 1.05 -6.71 13.28
N LEU A 74 1.81 -6.65 12.18
CA LEU A 74 1.70 -7.59 11.08
C LEU A 74 2.04 -8.94 11.71
N GLN A 75 1.01 -9.73 11.97
CA GLN A 75 1.12 -10.98 12.72
C GLN A 75 2.25 -11.84 12.17
N ASP A 76 3.09 -12.30 13.10
CA ASP A 76 4.29 -13.09 12.88
C ASP A 76 4.08 -14.24 11.89
N GLY A 77 4.57 -14.05 10.67
CA GLY A 77 4.57 -15.07 9.60
C GLY A 77 5.96 -15.49 9.13
N LEU A 78 7.04 -14.91 9.65
CA LEU A 78 8.40 -15.30 9.30
C LEU A 78 9.07 -16.05 10.45
N GLN A 79 8.65 -17.29 10.64
CA GLN A 79 9.47 -18.25 11.38
C GLN A 79 10.72 -18.50 10.53
N ARG A 80 11.78 -17.75 10.85
CA ARG A 80 13.14 -17.98 10.32
C ARG A 80 13.52 -19.41 10.70
N ARG A 81 13.39 -20.34 9.76
CA ARG A 81 14.07 -21.64 9.86
C ARG A 81 15.52 -21.40 9.44
N THR A 82 16.37 -21.29 10.46
CA THR A 82 17.81 -21.60 10.37
C THR A 82 17.99 -23.08 10.05
#